data_AF-A0A9X9LX77-F1
#
_entry.id   AF-A0A9X9LX77-F1
#
_cell.length_a   1.000
_cell.length_b   1.000
_cell.length_c   1.000
_cell.angle_alpha   90.00
_cell.angle_beta   90.00
_cell.angle_gamma   90.00
#
_symmetry.space_group_name_H-M   'P 1'
#
loop_
_entity.id
_entity.type
_entity.pdbx_description
1 polymer ?
#
loop_
_entity_poly.entity_id
_entity_poly.type
_entity_poly.pdbx_seq_one_letter_code
_entity_poly.pdbx_strand_id
1 'polypeptide(L)'
;PGTEGAVFGHSVETPHIRAEPSQDLRLESPTRSLIMEAPRGVQVSAAAGDFKATCRKELHLQSTEGEIFLNAEKIRLGNLPTVSSSSSSPSSSNSRQTVYELCVCPNGKLYLSPAGVGSTCQSSSNICLWS
;
A
#
# COMPACT_ATOMS: atom_id res chain seq x y z
N PRO A 1 -15.95 14.75 -25.95
CA PRO A 1 -17.29 14.62 -25.33
C PRO A 1 -17.50 13.20 -24.79
N GLY A 2 -17.53 13.02 -23.47
CA GLY A 2 -17.80 11.72 -22.84
C GLY A 2 -19.29 11.62 -22.51
N THR A 3 -19.93 10.54 -22.92
CA THR A 3 -21.39 10.34 -22.96
C THR A 3 -22.07 10.12 -21.60
N GLU A 4 -21.38 10.30 -20.47
CA GLU A 4 -21.87 9.93 -19.13
C GLU A 4 -21.43 10.95 -18.04
N GLY A 5 -21.31 12.25 -18.35
CA GLY A 5 -20.87 13.22 -17.33
C GLY A 5 -21.12 14.69 -17.66
N ALA A 6 -21.08 15.53 -16.62
CA ALA A 6 -21.13 16.98 -16.75
C ALA A 6 -19.74 17.55 -17.10
N VAL A 7 -19.68 18.43 -18.11
CA VAL A 7 -18.45 19.13 -18.49
C VAL A 7 -18.50 20.56 -17.98
N PHE A 8 -17.54 20.91 -17.12
CA PHE A 8 -17.38 22.27 -16.63
C PHE A 8 -16.18 22.91 -17.33
N GLY A 9 -16.42 24.04 -18.02
CA GLY A 9 -15.35 24.78 -18.70
C GLY A 9 -14.45 25.60 -17.77
N HIS A 10 -14.84 25.73 -16.50
CA HIS A 10 -14.18 26.54 -15.47
C HIS A 10 -14.35 25.86 -14.09
N SER A 11 -13.77 26.46 -13.05
CA SER A 11 -13.96 26.03 -11.66
C SER A 11 -15.43 26.07 -11.25
N VAL A 12 -15.85 25.08 -10.46
CA VAL A 12 -17.20 24.96 -9.92
C VAL A 12 -17.11 24.92 -8.40
N GLU A 13 -17.96 25.71 -7.75
CA GLU A 13 -18.20 25.63 -6.31
C GLU A 13 -19.56 25.01 -6.08
N THR A 14 -19.62 23.99 -5.24
CA THR A 14 -20.86 23.31 -4.88
C THR A 14 -20.77 22.79 -3.45
N PRO A 15 -21.86 22.90 -2.65
CA PRO A 15 -21.88 22.37 -1.29
C PRO A 15 -21.93 20.83 -1.25
N HIS A 16 -22.39 20.18 -2.32
CA HIS A 16 -22.54 18.72 -2.35
C HIS A 16 -22.39 18.16 -3.76
N ILE A 17 -21.71 17.02 -3.88
CA ILE A 17 -21.54 16.27 -5.12
C ILE A 17 -22.02 14.85 -4.86
N ARG A 18 -22.96 14.37 -5.68
CA ARG A 18 -23.55 13.04 -5.59
C ARG A 18 -23.76 12.47 -7.00
N ALA A 19 -23.62 11.16 -7.16
CA ALA A 19 -24.06 10.47 -8.37
C ALA A 19 -25.57 10.19 -8.34
N GLU A 20 -26.13 9.87 -9.51
CA GLU A 20 -27.50 9.39 -9.61
C GLU A 20 -27.72 8.10 -8.81
N PRO A 21 -28.96 7.81 -8.38
CA PRO A 21 -29.25 6.54 -7.71
C PRO A 21 -28.76 5.35 -8.54
N SER A 22 -28.11 4.39 -7.89
CA SER A 22 -27.49 3.19 -8.51
C SER A 22 -26.30 3.44 -9.45
N GLN A 23 -25.78 4.67 -9.51
CA GLN A 23 -24.53 4.98 -10.22
C GLN A 23 -23.39 5.31 -9.24
N ASP A 24 -22.17 5.06 -9.69
CA ASP A 24 -20.96 5.40 -8.94
C ASP A 24 -20.58 6.87 -9.13
N LEU A 25 -20.21 7.55 -8.05
CA LEU A 25 -19.57 8.86 -8.14
C LEU A 25 -18.11 8.68 -8.57
N ARG A 26 -17.84 8.95 -9.85
CA ARG A 26 -16.49 8.88 -10.42
C ARG A 26 -15.86 10.26 -10.53
N LEU A 27 -14.72 10.44 -9.87
CA LEU A 27 -13.86 11.60 -10.04
C LEU A 27 -12.58 11.14 -10.76
N GLU A 28 -12.31 11.68 -11.94
CA GLU A 28 -11.18 11.26 -12.79
C GLU A 28 -10.43 12.47 -13.33
N SER A 29 -9.10 12.36 -13.38
CA SER A 29 -8.23 13.31 -14.08
C SER A 29 -7.43 12.56 -15.16
N PRO A 30 -7.95 12.46 -16.39
CA PRO A 30 -7.34 11.63 -17.43
C PRO A 30 -5.96 12.12 -17.90
N THR A 31 -5.70 13.42 -17.78
CA THR A 31 -4.52 14.07 -18.35
C THR A 31 -3.51 14.57 -17.31
N ARG A 32 -3.92 14.67 -16.04
CA ARG A 32 -3.10 15.26 -14.97
C ARG A 32 -3.38 14.57 -13.64
N SER A 33 -3.53 15.36 -12.59
CA SER A 33 -3.71 14.93 -11.22
C SER A 33 -5.12 15.26 -10.76
N LEU A 34 -5.61 14.46 -9.81
CA LEU A 34 -6.78 14.76 -9.00
C LEU A 34 -6.28 15.09 -7.59
N ILE A 35 -6.68 16.25 -7.07
CA ILE A 35 -6.25 16.75 -5.76
C ILE A 35 -7.51 16.98 -4.92
N MET A 36 -7.51 16.48 -3.68
CA MET A 36 -8.58 16.69 -2.72
C MET A 36 -7.97 17.28 -1.45
N GLU A 37 -8.28 18.55 -1.17
CA GLU A 37 -7.75 19.29 -0.03
C GLU A 37 -8.91 19.85 0.79
N ALA A 38 -8.76 19.82 2.11
CA ALA A 38 -9.77 20.34 3.02
C ALA A 38 -9.10 20.91 4.29
N PRO A 39 -9.52 22.10 4.78
CA PRO A 39 -8.93 22.74 5.96
C PRO A 39 -8.98 21.88 7.23
N ARG A 40 -9.96 20.98 7.34
CA ARG A 40 -10.14 20.06 8.48
C ARG A 40 -9.82 18.60 8.13
N GLY A 41 -9.18 18.37 6.98
CA GLY A 41 -8.87 17.04 6.48
C GLY A 41 -9.97 16.44 5.60
N VAL A 42 -9.60 15.39 4.86
CA VAL A 42 -10.48 14.65 3.96
C VAL A 42 -10.79 13.30 4.58
N GLN A 43 -12.08 12.99 4.75
CA GLN A 43 -12.53 11.67 5.19
C GLN A 43 -13.06 10.89 3.99
N VAL A 44 -12.50 9.70 3.76
CA VAL A 44 -12.99 8.76 2.76
C VAL A 44 -13.49 7.52 3.48
N SER A 45 -14.76 7.16 3.27
CA SER A 45 -15.39 6.02 3.93
C SER A 45 -16.28 5.26 2.96
N ALA A 46 -16.22 3.93 2.99
CA ALA A 46 -17.14 3.05 2.29
C ALA A 46 -18.08 2.41 3.31
N ALA A 47 -19.30 2.95 3.47
CA ALA A 47 -20.28 2.43 4.44
C ALA A 47 -20.78 1.03 4.09
N ALA A 48 -20.77 0.69 2.79
CA ALA A 48 -21.01 -0.65 2.28
C ALA A 48 -19.99 -0.93 1.16
N GLY A 49 -19.48 -2.16 1.11
CA GLY A 49 -18.46 -2.57 0.15
C GLY A 49 -17.03 -2.29 0.60
N ASP A 50 -16.11 -2.27 -0.37
CA ASP A 50 -14.67 -2.16 -0.13
C ASP A 50 -14.14 -0.76 -0.45
N PHE A 51 -13.13 -0.32 0.30
CA PHE A 51 -12.26 0.78 -0.10
C PHE A 51 -10.99 0.23 -0.73
N LYS A 52 -10.78 0.52 -2.03
CA LYS A 52 -9.62 0.04 -2.79
C LYS A 52 -8.84 1.21 -3.40
N ALA A 53 -7.58 1.36 -2.99
CA ALA A 53 -6.63 2.27 -3.62
C ALA A 53 -5.60 1.47 -4.43
N THR A 54 -5.43 1.79 -5.71
CA THR A 54 -4.42 1.15 -6.59
C THR A 54 -3.59 2.18 -7.31
N CYS A 55 -2.28 1.96 -7.37
CA CYS A 55 -1.33 2.77 -8.11
C CYS A 55 -0.56 1.92 -9.13
N ARG A 56 -0.18 2.50 -10.27
CA ARG A 56 0.67 1.79 -11.25
C ARG A 56 2.15 1.81 -10.87
N LYS A 57 2.63 2.93 -10.30
CA LYS A 57 4.04 3.14 -9.98
C LYS A 57 4.25 3.15 -8.46
N GLU A 58 3.67 4.13 -7.79
CA GLU A 58 3.95 4.40 -6.39
C GLU A 58 2.70 4.93 -5.68
N LEU A 59 2.52 4.52 -4.43
CA LEU A 59 1.52 5.03 -3.51
C LEU A 59 2.25 5.56 -2.28
N HIS A 60 2.17 6.87 -2.05
CA HIS A 60 2.74 7.53 -0.87
C HIS A 60 1.64 7.68 0.18
N LEU A 61 1.83 7.01 1.33
CA LEU A 61 1.01 7.18 2.51
C LEU A 61 1.91 7.75 3.62
N GLN A 62 1.68 9.02 3.98
CA GLN A 62 2.56 9.76 4.89
C GLN A 62 1.75 10.58 5.88
N SER A 63 2.22 10.66 7.12
CA SER A 63 1.79 11.62 8.13
C SER A 63 2.96 12.53 8.50
N THR A 64 2.74 13.84 8.59
CA THR A 64 3.80 14.82 8.91
C THR A 64 3.93 15.10 10.40
N GLU A 65 2.82 15.03 11.14
CA GLU A 65 2.76 15.41 12.56
C GLU A 65 2.14 14.33 13.46
N GLY A 66 1.64 13.24 12.88
CA GLY A 66 0.94 12.19 13.61
C GLY A 66 1.37 10.79 13.19
N GLU A 67 0.45 9.85 13.36
CA GLU A 67 0.68 8.43 13.10
C GLU A 67 -0.18 7.92 11.94
N ILE A 68 0.27 6.83 11.33
CA ILE A 68 -0.54 6.04 10.40
C ILE A 68 -1.08 4.85 11.19
N PHE A 69 -2.36 4.90 11.54
CA PHE A 69 -3.02 3.85 12.30
C PHE A 69 -3.76 2.88 11.39
N LEU A 70 -3.29 1.63 11.35
CA LEU A 70 -3.92 0.53 10.60
C LEU A 70 -4.56 -0.44 11.57
N ASN A 71 -5.88 -0.39 11.71
CA ASN A 71 -6.64 -1.26 12.62
C ASN A 71 -7.53 -2.23 11.85
N ALA A 72 -7.13 -3.49 11.79
CA ALA A 72 -7.85 -4.56 11.12
C ALA A 72 -7.52 -5.91 11.75
N GLU A 73 -8.40 -6.91 11.58
CA GLU A 73 -8.12 -8.29 11.98
C GLU A 73 -6.89 -8.85 11.24
N LYS A 74 -6.72 -8.49 9.96
CA LYS A 74 -5.64 -8.97 9.10
C LYS A 74 -5.07 -7.84 8.25
N ILE A 75 -3.78 -7.60 8.38
CA ILE A 75 -3.00 -6.69 7.53
C ILE A 75 -2.07 -7.54 6.66
N ARG A 76 -2.15 -7.39 5.33
CA ARG A 76 -1.36 -8.20 4.38
C ARG A 76 -0.37 -7.30 3.64
N LEU A 77 0.91 -7.57 3.86
CA LEU A 77 2.03 -6.96 3.12
C LEU A 77 2.52 -7.98 2.09
N GLY A 78 2.16 -7.78 0.82
CA GLY A 78 2.53 -8.69 -0.28
C GLY A 78 3.91 -8.36 -0.87
N ASN A 79 4.48 -9.32 -1.60
CA ASN A 79 5.72 -9.15 -2.37
C ASN A 79 6.93 -8.66 -1.56
N LEU A 80 6.98 -9.00 -0.27
CA LEU A 80 8.18 -8.77 0.53
C LEU A 80 9.33 -9.64 0.01
N PRO A 81 10.52 -9.07 -0.21
CA PRO A 81 11.66 -9.84 -0.69
C PRO A 81 12.08 -10.86 0.37
N THR A 82 12.38 -12.09 -0.06
CA THR A 82 12.83 -13.18 0.82
C THR A 82 14.32 -13.42 0.66
N VAL A 83 15.08 -13.44 1.75
CA VAL A 83 16.48 -13.89 1.71
C VAL A 83 16.49 -15.40 1.62
N SER A 84 16.99 -15.95 0.50
CA SER A 84 17.35 -17.36 0.43
C SER A 84 18.67 -17.57 1.17
N SER A 85 18.62 -18.35 2.25
CA SER A 85 19.84 -18.83 2.91
C SER A 85 20.58 -19.76 1.94
N SER A 86 21.58 -19.24 1.24
CA SER A 86 22.54 -20.07 0.50
C SER A 86 23.50 -20.75 1.50
N SER A 87 22.98 -21.59 2.38
CA SER A 87 23.80 -22.55 3.14
C SER A 87 23.82 -23.85 2.37
N SER A 88 24.87 -24.01 1.58
CA SER A 88 25.30 -25.26 0.97
C SER A 88 25.34 -26.41 1.98
N SER A 89 24.38 -27.34 1.89
CA SER A 89 24.52 -28.74 2.31
C SER A 89 23.43 -29.58 1.63
N PRO A 90 23.78 -30.59 0.80
CA PRO A 90 22.82 -31.50 0.20
C PRO A 90 22.54 -32.62 1.19
N SER A 91 21.69 -32.38 2.18
CA SER A 91 21.19 -33.50 2.99
C SER A 91 19.85 -33.20 3.64
N SER A 92 18.93 -34.12 3.39
CA SER A 92 17.70 -34.43 4.12
C SER A 92 16.59 -33.37 4.16
N SER A 93 15.52 -33.73 3.44
CA SER A 93 14.15 -33.27 3.57
C SER A 93 13.85 -31.85 3.08
N ASN A 94 13.15 -31.85 1.94
CA ASN A 94 12.52 -30.73 1.26
C ASN A 94 11.36 -30.14 2.11
N SER A 95 11.61 -29.81 3.38
CA SER A 95 10.63 -29.07 4.18
C SER A 95 10.65 -27.64 3.68
N ARG A 96 9.62 -27.25 2.92
CA ARG A 96 9.40 -25.85 2.55
C ARG A 96 9.29 -25.08 3.86
N GLN A 97 10.28 -24.26 4.23
CA GLN A 97 10.16 -23.37 5.38
C GLN A 97 8.85 -22.56 5.22
N THR A 98 7.91 -22.75 6.13
CA THR A 98 6.59 -22.09 6.12
C THR A 98 6.52 -20.88 7.06
N VAL A 99 7.52 -20.73 7.92
CA VAL A 99 7.60 -19.68 8.94
C VAL A 99 8.78 -18.77 8.64
N TYR A 100 8.53 -17.48 8.70
CA TYR A 100 9.49 -16.42 8.38
C TYR A 100 9.51 -15.38 9.49
N GLU A 101 10.65 -14.75 9.69
CA GLU A 101 10.78 -13.52 10.47
C GLU A 101 10.63 -12.32 9.53
N LEU A 102 10.00 -11.26 10.03
CA LEU A 102 9.92 -9.97 9.34
C LEU A 102 11.04 -9.06 9.85
N CYS A 103 11.96 -8.72 8.97
CA CYS A 103 13.12 -7.88 9.28
C CYS A 103 12.94 -6.46 8.73
N VAL A 104 13.43 -5.48 9.49
CA VAL A 104 13.41 -4.06 9.13
C VAL A 104 14.84 -3.57 8.94
N CYS A 105 15.17 -3.04 7.76
CA CYS A 105 16.45 -2.40 7.50
C CYS A 105 16.50 -0.99 8.12
N PRO A 106 17.68 -0.42 8.41
CA PRO A 106 17.80 0.95 8.90
C PRO A 106 17.19 2.02 7.99
N ASN A 107 17.03 1.73 6.70
CA ASN A 107 16.37 2.60 5.71
C ASN A 107 14.84 2.38 5.61
N GLY A 108 14.24 1.55 6.47
CA GLY A 108 12.81 1.26 6.49
C GLY A 108 12.33 0.17 5.52
N LYS A 109 13.21 -0.42 4.70
CA LYS A 109 12.85 -1.56 3.83
C LYS A 109 12.51 -2.79 4.69
N LEU A 110 11.45 -3.50 4.31
CA LEU A 110 11.00 -4.74 4.94
C LEU A 110 11.41 -5.95 4.10
N TYR A 111 11.80 -7.04 4.75
CA TYR A 111 12.10 -8.30 4.07
C TYR A 111 11.83 -9.51 4.97
N LEU A 112 11.72 -10.68 4.36
CA LEU A 112 11.49 -11.95 5.03
C LEU A 112 12.78 -12.77 5.14
N SER A 113 13.10 -13.25 6.33
CA SER A 113 14.19 -14.23 6.56
C SER A 113 13.62 -15.55 7.09
N PRO A 114 14.25 -16.71 6.80
CA PRO A 114 13.79 -17.99 7.33
C PRO A 114 13.84 -18.02 8.85
N ALA A 115 12.76 -18.48 9.50
CA ALA A 115 12.75 -18.59 10.96
C ALA A 115 13.73 -19.69 11.44
N GLY A 116 14.49 -19.38 12.50
CA GLY A 116 15.48 -20.28 13.11
C GLY A 116 15.35 -20.34 14.64
N VAL A 117 16.31 -20.98 15.30
CA VAL A 117 16.37 -21.05 16.78
C VAL A 117 16.71 -19.68 17.40
N GLY A 118 17.25 -18.75 16.60
CA GLY A 118 17.43 -17.34 16.95
C GLY A 118 17.18 -16.47 15.72
N SER A 119 17.27 -15.14 15.91
CA SER A 119 16.97 -14.21 14.82
C SER A 119 17.93 -14.38 13.65
N THR A 120 17.37 -14.46 12.45
CA THR A 120 18.09 -14.57 11.18
C THR A 120 18.14 -13.25 10.43
N CYS A 121 17.63 -12.17 11.02
CA CYS A 121 17.70 -10.83 10.46
C CYS A 121 19.16 -10.34 10.40
N GLN A 122 19.62 -9.97 9.21
CA GLN A 122 20.95 -9.40 8.98
C GLN A 122 20.86 -7.98 8.43
N SER A 123 21.48 -7.03 9.13
CA SER A 123 21.53 -5.61 8.70
C SER A 123 22.38 -5.39 7.44
N SER A 124 23.32 -6.30 7.14
CA SER A 124 24.18 -6.27 5.95
C SER A 124 23.61 -7.09 4.78
N SER A 125 22.34 -7.48 4.84
CA SER A 125 21.68 -8.14 3.72
C SER A 125 21.74 -7.26 2.48
N ASN A 126 21.92 -7.85 1.30
CA ASN A 126 21.88 -7.13 0.02
C ASN A 126 20.57 -6.33 -0.15
N ILE A 127 19.49 -6.77 0.49
CA ILE A 127 18.19 -6.09 0.52
C ILE A 127 18.22 -4.78 1.34
N CYS A 128 19.15 -4.62 2.28
CA CYS A 128 19.33 -3.37 2.99
C CYS A 128 20.29 -2.40 2.27
N LEU A 129 21.12 -2.91 1.34
CA LEU A 129 22.19 -2.14 0.69
C LEU A 129 21.80 -1.48 -0.64
N TRP A 130 20.87 -2.07 -1.41
CA TRP A 130 20.34 -1.43 -2.61
C TRP A 130 19.52 -0.18 -2.24
N SER A 131 19.80 0.95 -2.89
CA SER A 131 18.95 2.15 -2.87
C SER A 131 18.07 2.14 -4.09
#